data_AF-X0U4F7-F1
#
_entry.id   AF-X0U4F7-F1
#
_cell.length_a   1.000
_cell.length_b   1.000
_cell.length_c   1.000
_cell.angle_alpha   90.00
_cell.angle_beta   90.00
_cell.angle_gamma   90.00
#
_symmetry.space_group_name_H-M   'P 1'
#
loop_
_entity.id
_entity.type
_entity.pdbx_description
1 polymer ?
#
loop_
_entity_poly.entity_id
_entity_poly.type
_entity_poly.pdbx_seq_one_letter_code
_entity_poly.pdbx_strand_id
1 'polypeptide(L)'
;AAFTGEHDFSIFARVESFKDPVRSINNIVFTWERNFLVIDFYAQTFLWHQIRRIISAIIKEEKGKIEKKNIIEALENPNKKVDFGLAPAEPLILKDIVYDFEFEYDEKSLDRLNKLEDSIIRNLYVSLTKSPKSQN
;
A
#
# COMPACT_ATOMS: atom_id res chain seq x y z
N ALA A 1 -12.86 -0.77 -7.16
CA ALA A 1 -13.64 -1.67 -8.03
C ALA A 1 -12.79 -2.31 -9.14
N ALA A 2 -12.10 -1.55 -10.00
CA ALA A 2 -11.40 -2.16 -11.16
C ALA A 2 -10.31 -3.19 -10.78
N PHE A 3 -9.57 -2.96 -9.69
CA PHE A 3 -8.43 -3.80 -9.30
C PHE A 3 -8.75 -4.96 -8.35
N THR A 4 -9.98 -5.06 -7.84
CA THR A 4 -10.38 -6.17 -6.94
C THR A 4 -10.68 -7.43 -7.75
N GLY A 5 -10.47 -8.61 -7.15
CA GLY A 5 -10.55 -9.89 -7.83
C GLY A 5 -9.20 -10.34 -8.40
N GLU A 6 -9.23 -11.37 -9.24
CA GLU A 6 -8.07 -11.97 -9.88
C GLU A 6 -7.77 -11.27 -11.22
N HIS A 7 -6.54 -10.80 -11.40
CA HIS A 7 -6.10 -10.14 -12.63
C HIS A 7 -4.64 -10.48 -12.94
N ASP A 8 -4.27 -10.42 -14.23
CA ASP A 8 -2.87 -10.32 -14.63
C ASP A 8 -2.38 -8.88 -14.39
N PHE A 9 -1.49 -8.71 -13.41
CA PHE A 9 -0.96 -7.40 -13.03
C PHE A 9 0.33 -7.02 -13.77
N SER A 10 0.66 -7.62 -14.91
CA SER A 10 1.89 -7.35 -15.67
C SER A 10 2.12 -5.85 -15.95
N ILE A 11 1.06 -5.14 -16.36
CA ILE A 11 1.12 -3.68 -16.61
C ILE A 11 1.18 -2.86 -15.32
N PHE A 12 0.84 -3.45 -14.18
CA PHE A 12 0.82 -2.77 -12.88
C PHE A 12 1.88 -3.30 -11.92
N ALA A 13 2.85 -4.10 -12.37
CA ALA A 13 3.93 -4.58 -11.52
C ALA A 13 5.26 -4.63 -12.28
N ARG A 14 6.36 -4.84 -11.54
CA ARG A 14 7.60 -5.33 -12.13
C ARG A 14 7.58 -6.85 -12.00
N VAL A 15 7.24 -7.53 -13.09
CA VAL A 15 7.19 -8.99 -13.10
C VAL A 15 8.61 -9.53 -13.19
N GLU A 16 8.96 -10.40 -12.25
CA GLU A 16 10.21 -11.14 -12.27
C GLU A 16 10.07 -12.33 -13.24
N SER A 17 11.11 -12.68 -13.99
CA SER A 17 11.05 -13.60 -15.14
C SER A 17 10.45 -14.99 -14.85
N PHE A 18 10.40 -15.40 -13.59
CA PHE A 18 9.97 -16.72 -13.15
C PHE A 18 8.65 -16.70 -12.35
N LYS A 19 8.01 -15.53 -12.22
CA LYS A 19 6.78 -15.38 -11.43
C LYS A 19 5.57 -15.24 -12.34
N ASP A 20 4.53 -15.99 -12.00
CA ASP A 20 3.17 -15.76 -12.49
C ASP A 20 2.74 -14.32 -12.12
N PRO A 21 2.30 -13.48 -13.07
CA PRO A 21 1.81 -12.13 -12.79
C PRO A 21 0.35 -12.09 -12.32
N VAL A 22 -0.36 -13.22 -12.29
CA VAL A 22 -1.75 -13.27 -11.83
C VAL A 22 -1.83 -13.16 -10.31
N ARG A 23 -2.56 -12.19 -9.80
CA ARG A 23 -2.79 -12.00 -8.36
C ARG A 23 -4.25 -11.67 -8.08
N SER A 24 -4.65 -11.91 -6.83
CA SER A 24 -5.99 -11.59 -6.34
C SER A 24 -5.93 -10.53 -5.26
N ILE A 25 -6.55 -9.38 -5.51
CA ILE A 25 -6.79 -8.36 -4.47
C ILE A 25 -8.19 -8.58 -3.92
N ASN A 26 -8.26 -9.05 -2.68
CA ASN A 26 -9.52 -9.39 -2.00
C ASN A 26 -10.34 -8.15 -1.69
N ASN A 27 -9.69 -7.06 -1.25
CA ASN A 27 -10.39 -5.84 -0.89
C ASN A 27 -9.49 -4.60 -1.01
N ILE A 28 -10.11 -3.44 -1.21
CA ILE A 28 -9.46 -2.13 -1.17
C ILE A 28 -10.35 -1.19 -0.37
N VAL A 29 -9.86 -0.69 0.75
CA VAL A 29 -10.60 0.18 1.67
C VAL A 29 -10.02 1.59 1.62
N PHE A 30 -10.90 2.58 1.54
CA PHE A 30 -10.55 4.00 1.51
C PHE A 30 -11.07 4.67 2.78
N THR A 31 -10.18 5.23 3.58
CA THR A 31 -10.52 5.86 4.86
C THR A 31 -9.90 7.24 4.94
N TRP A 32 -10.69 8.25 5.31
CA TRP A 32 -10.17 9.57 5.63
C TRP A 32 -9.73 9.60 7.10
N GLU A 33 -8.44 9.79 7.32
CA GLU A 33 -7.82 9.93 8.64
C GLU A 33 -7.26 11.35 8.78
N ARG A 34 -8.02 12.22 9.46
CA ARG A 34 -7.74 13.65 9.57
C ARG A 34 -7.57 14.31 8.18
N ASN A 35 -6.32 14.58 7.78
CA ASN A 35 -5.97 15.23 6.52
C ASN A 35 -5.39 14.25 5.48
N PHE A 36 -5.38 12.95 5.78
CA PHE A 36 -4.82 11.92 4.90
C PHE A 36 -5.91 11.00 4.39
N LEU A 37 -5.85 10.66 3.10
CA LEU A 37 -6.58 9.53 2.53
C LEU A 37 -5.70 8.28 2.68
N VAL A 38 -6.14 7.35 3.52
CA VAL A 38 -5.50 6.05 3.71
C VAL A 38 -6.18 5.04 2.80
N ILE A 39 -5.37 4.27 2.07
CA ILE A 39 -5.85 3.24 1.14
C ILE A 39 -5.22 1.91 1.54
N ASP A 40 -6.03 1.04 2.13
CA ASP A 40 -5.61 -0.29 2.55
C ASP A 40 -5.90 -1.30 1.43
N PHE A 41 -4.89 -2.09 1.06
CA PHE A 41 -5.00 -3.19 0.10
C PHE A 41 -4.89 -4.52 0.83
N TYR A 42 -5.84 -5.42 0.58
CA TYR A 42 -5.87 -6.76 1.15
C TYR A 42 -5.69 -7.78 0.04
N ALA A 43 -4.60 -8.56 0.11
CA ALA A 43 -4.30 -9.64 -0.83
C ALA A 43 -3.43 -10.69 -0.15
N GLN A 44 -3.45 -11.92 -0.66
CA GLN A 44 -2.56 -12.99 -0.18
C GLN A 44 -1.10 -12.70 -0.52
N THR A 45 -0.83 -12.20 -1.72
CA THR A 45 0.53 -11.83 -2.16
C THR A 45 0.47 -10.63 -3.09
N PHE A 46 1.57 -9.87 -3.13
CA PHE A 46 1.75 -8.77 -4.07
C PHE A 46 2.99 -8.99 -4.93
N LEU A 47 2.94 -8.55 -6.19
CA LEU A 47 4.11 -8.47 -7.06
C LEU A 47 4.97 -7.27 -6.70
N TRP A 48 6.21 -7.28 -7.18
CA TRP A 48 7.12 -6.16 -6.98
C TRP A 48 6.53 -4.89 -7.61
N HIS A 49 6.49 -3.81 -6.84
CA HIS A 49 5.92 -2.50 -7.21
C HIS A 49 4.40 -2.47 -7.45
N GLN A 50 3.66 -3.58 -7.26
CA GLN A 50 2.25 -3.68 -7.66
C GLN A 50 1.40 -2.50 -7.15
N ILE A 51 1.38 -2.30 -5.83
CA ILE A 51 0.59 -1.24 -5.19
C ILE A 51 1.01 0.14 -5.67
N ARG A 52 2.32 0.40 -5.79
CA ARG A 52 2.83 1.72 -6.20
C ARG A 52 2.46 2.07 -7.64
N ARG A 53 2.39 1.10 -8.55
CA ARG A 53 1.97 1.36 -9.94
C ARG A 53 0.45 1.49 -10.04
N ILE A 54 -0.32 0.72 -9.27
CA ILE A 54 -1.78 0.92 -9.13
C ILE A 54 -2.08 2.35 -8.66
N ILE A 55 -1.44 2.80 -7.58
CA ILE A 55 -1.61 4.17 -7.06
C ILE A 55 -1.18 5.22 -8.09
N SER A 56 -0.09 4.99 -8.84
CA SER A 56 0.34 5.90 -9.89
C SER A 56 -0.72 6.07 -10.99
N ALA A 57 -1.38 4.98 -11.39
CA ALA A 57 -2.48 5.02 -12.35
C ALA A 57 -3.69 5.79 -11.81
N ILE A 58 -4.10 5.53 -10.56
CA ILE A 58 -5.20 6.23 -9.90
C ILE A 58 -4.92 7.75 -9.83
N ILE A 59 -3.71 8.15 -9.43
CA ILE A 59 -3.32 9.58 -9.37
C ILE A 59 -3.36 10.22 -10.76
N LYS A 60 -2.99 9.49 -11.82
CA LYS A 60 -3.07 10.03 -13.19
C LYS A 60 -4.52 10.18 -13.65
N GLU A 61 -5.40 9.26 -13.29
CA GLU A 61 -6.83 9.30 -13.61
C GLU A 61 -7.51 10.46 -12.89
N GLU A 62 -7.26 10.61 -11.59
CA GLU A 62 -7.77 11.73 -10.79
C GLU A 62 -7.32 13.10 -11.34
N LYS A 63 -6.09 13.19 -11.84
CA LYS A 63 -5.55 14.40 -12.48
C LYS A 63 -6.00 14.60 -13.94
N GLY A 64 -6.88 13.75 -14.47
CA GLY A 64 -7.37 13.82 -15.85
C GLY A 64 -6.30 13.55 -16.92
N LYS A 65 -5.17 12.92 -16.57
CA LYS A 65 -4.10 12.58 -17.53
C LYS A 65 -4.38 11.30 -18.30
N ILE A 66 -5.22 10.44 -17.73
CA ILE A 66 -5.75 9.22 -18.35
C ILE A 66 -7.22 9.10 -17.94
N GLU A 67 -7.97 8.28 -18.63
CA GLU A 67 -9.34 7.92 -18.25
C GLU A 67 -9.36 6.57 -17.53
N LYS A 68 -10.39 6.34 -16.71
CA LYS A 68 -10.67 5.04 -16.10
C LYS A 68 -10.69 3.89 -17.11
N LYS A 69 -11.16 4.14 -18.34
CA LYS A 69 -11.14 3.16 -19.43
C LYS A 69 -9.73 2.67 -19.75
N ASN A 70 -8.72 3.54 -19.69
CA ASN A 70 -7.33 3.14 -19.96
C ASN A 70 -6.81 2.15 -18.91
N ILE A 71 -7.26 2.27 -17.65
CA ILE A 71 -6.91 1.32 -16.57
C ILE A 71 -7.58 -0.03 -16.84
N ILE A 72 -8.86 -0.03 -17.19
CA ILE A 72 -9.62 -1.26 -17.50
C ILE A 72 -8.99 -1.97 -18.71
N GLU A 73 -8.74 -1.24 -19.80
CA GLU A 73 -8.07 -1.79 -20.99
C GLU A 73 -6.69 -2.38 -20.67
N ALA A 74 -5.96 -1.81 -19.71
CA ALA A 74 -4.66 -2.33 -19.29
C ALA A 74 -4.78 -3.63 -18.49
N LEU A 75 -5.81 -3.79 -17.65
CA LEU A 75 -6.08 -5.06 -16.96
C LEU A 75 -6.54 -6.15 -17.94
N GLU A 76 -7.37 -5.79 -18.92
CA GLU A 76 -7.90 -6.74 -19.91
C GLU A 76 -6.86 -7.13 -20.99
N ASN A 77 -5.84 -6.29 -21.21
CA ASN A 77 -4.81 -6.51 -22.24
C ASN A 77 -3.40 -6.44 -21.64
N PRO A 78 -2.97 -7.43 -20.84
CA PRO A 78 -1.71 -7.39 -20.10
C PRO A 78 -0.45 -7.33 -20.98
N ASN A 79 -0.57 -7.68 -22.27
CA ASN A 79 0.53 -7.61 -23.24
C ASN A 79 0.74 -6.20 -23.84
N LYS A 80 -0.14 -5.23 -23.55
CA LYS A 80 -0.03 -3.87 -24.07
C LYS A 80 1.14 -3.16 -23.41
N LYS A 81 1.93 -2.41 -24.19
CA LYS A 81 2.99 -1.54 -23.66
C LYS A 81 2.39 -0.24 -23.14
N VAL A 82 2.04 -0.21 -21.87
CA VAL A 82 1.61 1.00 -21.15
C VAL A 82 2.40 1.13 -19.87
N ASP A 83 2.78 2.36 -19.51
CA ASP A 83 3.35 2.66 -18.21
C ASP A 83 2.64 3.83 -17.53
N PHE A 84 1.98 3.51 -16.42
CA PHE A 84 1.35 4.50 -15.57
C PHE A 84 2.33 5.18 -14.61
N GLY A 85 3.59 4.74 -14.57
CA GLY A 85 4.62 5.26 -13.69
C GLY A 85 4.66 4.52 -12.35
N LEU A 86 5.41 5.08 -11.42
CA LEU A 86 5.66 4.48 -10.11
C LEU A 86 5.48 5.56 -9.04
N ALA A 87 4.49 5.37 -8.16
CA ALA A 87 4.29 6.29 -7.04
C ALA A 87 5.50 6.26 -6.08
N PRO A 88 5.72 7.33 -5.28
CA PRO A 88 6.76 7.34 -4.24
C PRO A 88 6.62 6.14 -3.27
N ALA A 89 7.73 5.72 -2.65
CA ALA A 89 7.77 4.53 -1.77
C ALA A 89 7.43 4.87 -0.32
N GLU A 90 7.73 6.10 0.08
CA GLU A 90 7.65 6.66 1.42
C GLU A 90 6.27 6.47 2.09
N PRO A 91 5.12 6.61 1.40
CA PRO A 91 3.81 6.41 2.03
C PRO A 91 3.34 4.95 2.06
N LEU A 92 4.09 4.00 1.49
CA LEU A 92 3.70 2.59 1.48
C LEU A 92 4.24 1.87 2.72
N ILE A 93 3.31 1.32 3.52
CA ILE A 93 3.64 0.59 4.74
C ILE A 93 2.98 -0.79 4.68
N LEU A 94 3.73 -1.83 5.06
CA LEU A 94 3.13 -3.13 5.35
C LEU A 94 2.45 -3.04 6.73
N LYS A 95 1.12 -2.99 6.71
CA LYS A 95 0.33 -2.72 7.92
C LYS A 95 0.13 -3.96 8.79
N ASP A 96 -0.21 -5.10 8.17
CA ASP A 96 -0.60 -6.30 8.91
C ASP A 96 -0.36 -7.57 8.07
N ILE A 97 -0.18 -8.70 8.74
CA ILE A 97 -0.11 -10.05 8.16
C ILE A 97 -0.98 -10.98 9.00
N VAL A 98 -2.00 -11.56 8.38
CA VAL A 98 -2.92 -12.49 9.03
C VAL A 98 -2.41 -13.92 8.87
N TYR A 99 -2.33 -14.63 9.99
CA TYR A 99 -1.98 -16.05 10.05
C TYR A 99 -3.21 -16.87 10.47
N ASP A 100 -3.26 -18.13 10.05
CA ASP A 100 -4.30 -19.10 10.43
C ASP A 100 -3.98 -19.84 11.74
N PHE A 101 -2.94 -19.40 12.45
CA PHE A 101 -2.54 -19.90 13.75
C PHE A 101 -2.23 -18.75 14.70
N GLU A 102 -2.29 -19.04 16.00
CA GLU A 102 -1.89 -18.12 17.05
C GLU A 102 -0.41 -18.32 17.39
N PHE A 103 0.29 -17.22 17.65
CA PHE A 103 1.67 -17.29 18.11
C PHE A 103 1.68 -17.52 19.63
N GLU A 104 2.59 -18.36 20.10
CA GLU A 104 2.93 -18.43 21.52
C GLU A 104 4.00 -17.38 21.83
N TYR A 105 3.82 -16.64 22.92
CA TYR A 105 4.73 -15.58 23.33
C TYR A 105 5.20 -15.79 24.77
N ASP A 106 6.45 -15.45 25.04
CA ASP A 106 6.96 -15.30 26.40
C ASP A 106 6.47 -13.98 27.00
N GLU A 107 5.85 -14.03 28.18
CA GLU A 107 5.26 -12.87 28.84
C GLU A 107 6.25 -11.72 29.05
N LYS A 108 7.53 -12.03 29.36
CA LYS A 108 8.57 -11.01 29.55
C LYS A 108 8.88 -10.28 28.25
N SER A 109 8.86 -10.99 27.13
CA SER A 109 9.05 -10.43 25.81
C SER A 109 7.91 -9.49 25.42
N LEU A 110 6.66 -9.85 25.77
CA LEU A 110 5.48 -9.00 25.56
C LEU A 110 5.53 -7.72 26.40
N ASP A 111 5.89 -7.81 27.68
CA ASP A 111 6.09 -6.64 28.55
C ASP A 111 7.17 -5.70 28.00
N ARG A 112 8.27 -6.26 27.48
CA ARG A 112 9.34 -5.46 26.86
C ARG A 112 8.87 -4.75 25.58
N LEU A 113 8.06 -5.42 24.76
CA LEU A 113 7.48 -4.83 23.55
C LEU A 113 6.56 -3.66 23.88
N ASN A 114 5.65 -3.84 24.84
CA ASN A 114 4.74 -2.77 25.28
C ASN A 114 5.51 -1.55 25.81
N LYS A 115 6.54 -1.77 26.63
CA LYS A 115 7.42 -0.69 27.12
C LYS A 115 8.15 0.05 25.99
N LEU A 116 8.57 -0.68 24.95
CA LEU A 116 9.20 -0.09 23.78
C LEU A 116 8.20 0.76 22.99
N GLU A 117 7.00 0.25 22.75
CA GLU A 117 5.91 0.96 22.08
C GLU A 117 5.58 2.27 22.81
N ASP A 118 5.36 2.22 24.13
CA ASP A 118 5.12 3.40 24.96
C ASP A 118 6.26 4.42 24.87
N SER A 119 7.51 3.95 24.80
CA SER A 119 8.68 4.81 24.64
C SER A 119 8.68 5.50 23.28
N ILE A 120 8.41 4.76 22.20
CA ILE A 120 8.33 5.30 20.83
C ILE A 120 7.23 6.36 20.73
N ILE A 121 6.02 6.04 21.22
CA ILE A 121 4.87 6.97 21.18
C ILE A 121 5.18 8.25 21.93
N ARG A 122 5.74 8.15 23.15
CA ARG A 122 6.15 9.33 23.93
C ARG A 122 7.17 10.18 23.20
N ASN A 123 8.19 9.56 22.61
CA ASN A 123 9.24 10.28 21.89
C ASN A 123 8.70 10.97 20.63
N LEU A 124 7.79 10.33 19.89
CA LEU A 124 7.12 10.95 18.76
C LEU A 124 6.28 12.15 19.19
N TYR A 125 5.51 12.02 20.27
CA TYR A 125 4.72 13.14 20.81
C TYR A 125 5.60 14.32 21.24
N VAL A 126 6.71 14.06 21.93
CA VAL A 126 7.69 15.08 22.33
C VAL A 126 8.33 15.75 21.10
N SER A 127 8.68 14.99 20.08
CA SER A 127 9.24 15.52 18.83
C SER A 127 8.26 16.45 18.10
N LEU A 128 6.99 16.01 17.98
CA LEU A 128 5.94 16.77 17.33
C LEU A 128 5.55 18.05 18.10
N THR A 129 5.68 18.05 19.43
CA THR A 129 5.33 19.20 20.28
C THR A 129 6.48 20.17 20.52
N LYS A 130 7.74 19.75 20.31
CA LYS A 130 8.94 20.60 20.42
C LYS A 130 9.36 21.27 19.11
N SER A 131 8.72 20.96 17.97
CA SER A 131 8.99 21.69 16.73
C SER A 131 8.58 23.16 16.90
N PRO A 132 9.48 24.14 16.70
CA PRO A 132 9.15 25.53 16.93
C PRO A 132 8.02 25.94 15.97
N LYS A 133 6.94 26.46 16.53
CA LYS A 133 5.99 27.31 15.79
C LYS A 133 6.83 28.24 14.92
N SER A 134 6.67 28.14 13.61
CA SER A 134 7.25 29.07 12.64
C SER A 134 7.02 30.48 13.17
N GLN A 135 8.09 31.15 13.58
CA GLN A 135 8.08 32.57 13.84
C GLN A 135 7.72 33.24 12.51
N ASN A 136 6.70 34.09 12.57
CA ASN A 136 6.24 34.97 11.49
C ASN A 136 7.40 35.76 10.87
#